data_AF-A0A534V5G1-F1
#
_entry.id   AF-A0A534V5G1-F1
#
_cell.length_a   1.000
_cell.length_b   1.000
_cell.length_c   1.000
_cell.angle_alpha   90.00
_cell.angle_beta   90.00
_cell.angle_gamma   90.00
#
_symmetry.space_group_name_H-M   'P 1'
#
loop_
_entity.id
_entity.type
_entity.pdbx_description
1 polymer ?
#
loop_
_entity_poly.entity_id
_entity_poly.type
_entity_poly.pdbx_seq_one_letter_code
_entity_poly.pdbx_strand_id
1 'polypeptide(L)'
;MSPDIKNLSRAELERWCMDAGEPPYRAAQILAWVHRKGAADFAAMSSLPRALRARLAEAFTLGRLEPAVVAEARDGTRKLLFRLPPADGKRPAAIESVLIPQVDRPTGARDRLTLCISTQAGCGMGCGFCATAAMGLVRNLFPAEIVGQVSAGGALAAPRPLTNIVLMG
;
A
#
# COMPACT_ATOMS: atom_id res chain seq x y z
N MET A 1 12.82 6.33 -14.79
CA MET A 1 12.74 5.46 -13.60
C MET A 1 11.62 4.47 -13.87
N SER A 2 11.83 3.17 -13.72
CA SER A 2 10.77 2.18 -13.96
C SER A 2 9.63 2.39 -12.96
N PRO A 3 8.35 2.33 -13.39
CA PRO A 3 7.23 2.53 -12.48
C PRO A 3 7.09 1.34 -11.51
N ASP A 4 6.51 1.61 -10.34
CA ASP A 4 6.16 0.54 -9.42
C ASP A 4 5.01 -0.30 -10.00
N ILE A 5 5.15 -1.63 -10.01
CA ILE A 5 4.13 -2.53 -10.55
C ILE A 5 2.77 -2.38 -9.85
N LYS A 6 2.76 -1.92 -8.59
CA LYS A 6 1.53 -1.66 -7.81
C LYS A 6 0.77 -0.42 -8.29
N ASN A 7 1.33 0.37 -9.21
CA ASN A 7 0.62 1.46 -9.88
C ASN A 7 -0.31 0.96 -10.98
N LEU A 8 -0.15 -0.28 -11.46
CA LEU A 8 -0.96 -0.83 -12.53
C LEU A 8 -2.22 -1.48 -11.96
N SER A 9 -3.34 -1.18 -12.61
CA SER A 9 -4.56 -1.97 -12.48
C SER A 9 -4.38 -3.37 -13.10
N ARG A 10 -5.32 -4.27 -12.78
CA ARG A 10 -5.35 -5.61 -13.38
C ARG A 10 -5.40 -5.55 -14.91
N ALA A 11 -6.21 -4.65 -15.48
CA ALA A 11 -6.37 -4.54 -16.93
C ALA A 11 -5.09 -4.01 -17.60
N GLU A 12 -4.38 -3.06 -16.97
CA GLU A 12 -3.09 -2.57 -17.47
C GLU A 12 -2.01 -3.65 -17.41
N LEU A 13 -1.98 -4.45 -16.34
CA LEU A 13 -1.04 -5.56 -16.24
C LEU A 13 -1.36 -6.70 -17.22
N GLU A 14 -2.65 -6.95 -17.51
CA GLU A 14 -3.06 -7.88 -18.57
C GLU A 14 -2.59 -7.40 -19.95
N ARG A 15 -2.75 -6.10 -20.24
CA ARG A 15 -2.21 -5.46 -21.45
C ARG A 15 -0.70 -5.66 -21.55
N TRP A 16 0.01 -5.32 -20.49
CA TRP A 16 1.47 -5.48 -20.44
C TRP A 16 1.90 -6.93 -20.66
N CYS A 17 1.19 -7.91 -20.09
CA CYS A 17 1.46 -9.33 -20.34
C CYS A 17 1.33 -9.66 -21.84
N MET A 18 0.27 -9.20 -22.50
CA MET A 18 0.06 -9.46 -23.93
C MET A 18 1.11 -8.79 -24.81
N ASP A 19 1.45 -7.53 -24.53
CA ASP A 19 2.52 -6.79 -25.23
C ASP A 19 3.87 -7.47 -25.00
N ALA A 20 4.02 -8.13 -23.84
CA ALA A 20 5.15 -8.95 -23.54
C ALA A 20 5.09 -10.32 -24.28
N GLY A 21 4.00 -10.75 -24.89
CA GLY A 21 3.87 -12.10 -25.46
C GLY A 21 3.64 -13.19 -24.40
N GLU A 22 3.19 -12.80 -23.21
CA GLU A 22 2.69 -13.70 -22.18
C GLU A 22 1.14 -13.76 -22.23
N PRO A 23 0.54 -14.90 -21.86
CA PRO A 23 -0.91 -14.98 -21.74
C PRO A 23 -1.45 -13.99 -20.69
N PRO A 24 -2.62 -13.35 -20.92
CA PRO A 24 -3.16 -12.33 -20.02
C PRO A 24 -3.43 -12.85 -18.59
N TYR A 25 -3.70 -14.16 -18.42
CA TYR A 25 -3.90 -14.75 -17.09
C TYR A 25 -2.66 -14.63 -16.18
N ARG A 26 -1.46 -14.41 -16.73
CA ARG A 26 -0.23 -14.18 -15.94
C ARG A 26 -0.37 -12.97 -15.03
N ALA A 27 -1.14 -11.96 -15.41
CA ALA A 27 -1.41 -10.80 -14.57
C ALA A 27 -1.99 -11.20 -13.21
N ALA A 28 -2.95 -12.13 -13.17
CA ALA A 28 -3.53 -12.61 -11.92
C ALA A 28 -2.51 -13.33 -11.03
N GLN A 29 -1.58 -14.09 -11.63
CA GLN A 29 -0.51 -14.76 -10.90
C GLN A 29 0.49 -13.75 -10.32
N ILE A 30 0.87 -12.74 -11.10
CA ILE A 30 1.75 -11.65 -10.67
C ILE A 30 1.09 -10.88 -9.51
N LEU A 31 -0.16 -10.47 -9.63
CA LEU A 31 -0.89 -9.75 -8.57
C LEU A 31 -1.02 -10.59 -7.29
N ALA A 32 -1.19 -11.92 -7.41
CA ALA A 32 -1.18 -12.80 -6.25
C ALA A 32 0.17 -12.81 -5.52
N TRP A 33 1.29 -12.77 -6.27
CA TRP A 33 2.62 -12.63 -5.67
C TRP A 33 2.83 -11.27 -5.02
N VAL A 34 2.39 -10.20 -5.68
CA VAL A 34 2.54 -8.82 -5.21
C VAL A 34 1.73 -8.58 -3.93
N HIS A 35 0.43 -8.90 -3.93
CA HIS A 35 -0.47 -8.49 -2.84
C HIS A 35 -0.73 -9.57 -1.80
N ARG A 36 -0.92 -10.83 -2.21
CA ARG A 36 -1.28 -11.90 -1.26
C ARG A 36 -0.06 -12.55 -0.62
N LYS A 37 0.99 -12.79 -1.40
CA LYS A 37 2.23 -13.43 -0.92
C LYS A 37 3.26 -12.42 -0.43
N GLY A 38 3.13 -11.14 -0.82
CA GLY A 38 4.02 -10.07 -0.39
C GLY A 38 5.47 -10.27 -0.84
N ALA A 39 5.68 -10.73 -2.08
CA ALA A 39 7.00 -11.04 -2.63
C ALA A 39 8.00 -9.90 -2.39
N ALA A 40 9.23 -10.24 -2.00
CA ALA A 40 10.29 -9.25 -1.80
C ALA A 40 10.83 -8.70 -3.14
N ASP A 41 10.86 -9.54 -4.18
CA ASP A 41 11.33 -9.21 -5.51
C ASP A 41 10.63 -10.09 -6.57
N PHE A 42 10.90 -9.83 -7.85
CA PHE A 42 10.39 -10.64 -8.96
C PHE A 42 11.03 -12.03 -9.04
N ALA A 43 12.26 -12.20 -8.54
CA ALA A 43 12.95 -13.48 -8.56
C ALA A 43 12.26 -14.51 -7.65
N ALA A 44 11.66 -14.07 -6.53
CA ALA A 44 10.93 -14.89 -5.58
C ALA A 44 9.63 -15.50 -6.14
N MET A 45 9.14 -15.04 -7.29
CA MET A 45 7.89 -15.49 -7.91
C MET A 45 8.05 -16.86 -8.59
N SER A 46 8.34 -17.91 -7.81
CA SER A 46 8.76 -19.25 -8.31
C SER A 46 7.78 -19.95 -9.25
N SER A 47 6.50 -19.57 -9.24
CA SER A 47 5.50 -20.10 -10.17
C SER A 47 5.52 -19.42 -11.55
N LEU A 48 6.36 -18.42 -11.76
CA LEU A 48 6.52 -17.69 -13.02
C LEU A 48 7.80 -18.15 -13.76
N PRO A 49 7.76 -18.27 -15.10
CA PRO A 49 8.94 -18.57 -15.89
C PRO A 49 10.09 -17.60 -15.61
N ARG A 50 11.34 -18.08 -15.67
CA ARG A 50 12.54 -17.24 -15.44
C ARG A 50 12.59 -16.03 -16.38
N ALA A 51 12.23 -16.22 -17.65
CA ALA A 51 12.18 -15.15 -18.63
C ALA A 51 11.17 -14.06 -18.24
N LEU A 52 9.97 -14.43 -17.76
CA LEU A 52 8.97 -13.47 -17.29
C LEU A 52 9.47 -12.69 -16.07
N ARG A 53 10.10 -13.37 -15.09
CA ARG A 53 10.68 -12.70 -13.91
C ARG A 53 11.73 -11.66 -14.29
N ALA A 54 12.59 -11.96 -15.26
CA ALA A 54 13.59 -11.02 -15.76
C ALA A 54 12.93 -9.79 -16.41
N ARG A 55 11.92 -9.99 -17.25
CA ARG A 55 11.22 -8.90 -17.93
C ARG A 55 10.42 -8.01 -16.99
N LEU A 56 9.85 -8.58 -15.93
CA LEU A 56 9.23 -7.80 -14.86
C LEU A 56 10.27 -6.89 -14.17
N ALA A 57 11.47 -7.41 -13.90
CA ALA A 57 12.54 -6.64 -13.27
C ALA A 57 13.13 -5.54 -14.17
N GLU A 58 13.07 -5.72 -15.49
CA GLU A 58 13.44 -4.67 -16.46
C GLU A 58 12.35 -3.59 -16.54
N ALA A 59 11.08 -3.98 -16.58
CA ALA A 59 9.96 -3.08 -16.83
C ALA A 59 9.49 -2.32 -15.58
N PHE A 60 9.60 -2.91 -14.39
CA PHE A 60 8.98 -2.40 -13.17
C PHE A 60 9.89 -2.45 -11.96
N THR A 61 9.53 -1.67 -10.95
CA THR A 61 10.02 -1.86 -9.59
C THR A 61 8.95 -2.57 -8.74
N LEU A 62 9.40 -3.24 -7.68
CA LEU A 62 8.53 -3.77 -6.63
C LEU A 62 8.91 -3.09 -5.31
N GLY A 63 8.49 -1.83 -5.15
CA GLY A 63 8.80 -1.04 -3.97
C GLY A 63 8.09 -1.53 -2.72
N ARG A 64 8.63 -1.21 -1.55
CA ARG A 64 8.00 -1.46 -0.25
C ARG A 64 7.91 -0.13 0.49
N LEU A 65 6.70 0.19 0.96
CA LEU A 65 6.48 1.36 1.78
C LEU A 65 6.69 0.97 3.24
N GLU A 66 7.79 1.44 3.83
CA GLU A 66 8.15 1.14 5.22
C GLU A 66 7.84 2.34 6.12
N PRO A 67 7.26 2.13 7.32
CA PRO A 67 7.03 3.20 8.26
C PRO A 67 8.38 3.72 8.79
N ALA A 68 8.56 5.03 8.71
CA ALA A 68 9.71 5.72 9.30
C ALA A 68 9.61 5.78 10.84
N VAL A 69 8.38 5.80 11.37
CA VAL A 69 8.09 5.78 12.80
C VAL A 69 6.83 4.95 13.04
N VAL A 70 6.84 4.13 14.08
CA VAL A 70 5.65 3.47 14.62
C VAL A 70 5.51 3.89 16.08
N ALA A 71 4.39 4.53 16.41
CA ALA A 71 4.06 4.93 17.77
C ALA A 71 2.86 4.11 18.27
N GLU A 72 2.98 3.52 19.46
CA GLU A 72 1.95 2.66 20.05
C GLU A 72 1.31 3.33 21.27
N ALA A 73 -0.02 3.34 21.30
CA ALA A 73 -0.81 3.82 22.43
C ALA A 73 -1.14 2.68 23.40
N ARG A 74 -1.63 3.04 24.59
CA ARG A 74 -1.96 2.07 25.66
C ARG A 74 -3.07 1.09 25.29
N ASP A 75 -3.96 1.46 24.37
CA ASP A 75 -5.04 0.62 23.86
C ASP A 75 -4.61 -0.29 22.70
N GLY A 76 -3.31 -0.30 22.36
CA GLY A 76 -2.75 -1.07 21.25
C GLY A 76 -2.89 -0.38 19.89
N THR A 77 -3.50 0.81 19.82
CA THR A 77 -3.54 1.60 18.58
C THR A 77 -2.12 1.95 18.15
N ARG A 78 -1.78 1.66 16.90
CA ARG A 78 -0.46 1.94 16.33
C ARG A 78 -0.58 2.95 15.20
N LYS A 79 0.11 4.08 15.35
CA LYS A 79 0.22 5.13 14.33
C LYS A 79 1.54 4.96 13.56
N LEU A 80 1.43 4.84 12.26
CA LEU A 80 2.54 4.65 11.32
C LEU A 80 2.77 5.95 10.57
N LEU A 81 3.98 6.48 10.59
CA LEU A 81 4.40 7.63 9.77
C LEU A 81 5.22 7.15 8.58
N PHE A 82 4.82 7.50 7.38
CA PHE A 82 5.57 7.20 6.15
C PHE A 82 6.18 8.47 5.59
N ARG A 83 7.42 8.37 5.09
CA ARG A 83 8.07 9.45 4.33
C ARG A 83 7.97 9.12 2.85
N LEU A 84 7.44 10.05 2.08
CA LEU A 84 7.26 9.92 0.65
C LEU A 84 8.34 10.73 -0.08
N PRO A 85 8.98 10.14 -1.10
CA PRO A 85 9.94 10.87 -1.93
C PRO A 85 9.24 11.99 -2.72
N PRO A 86 10.02 12.95 -3.25
CA PRO A 86 9.47 13.93 -4.19
C PRO A 86 8.95 13.21 -5.43
N ALA A 87 7.79 13.65 -5.94
CA ALA A 87 7.16 13.10 -7.13
C ALA A 87 6.23 14.14 -7.77
N ASP A 88 5.96 14.01 -9.06
CA ASP A 88 5.11 14.95 -9.85
C ASP A 88 5.54 16.43 -9.72
N GLY A 89 6.85 16.66 -9.64
CA GLY A 89 7.41 18.00 -9.43
C GLY A 89 7.09 18.60 -8.05
N LYS A 90 6.58 17.81 -7.11
CA LYS A 90 6.28 18.21 -5.74
C LYS A 90 7.37 17.78 -4.78
N ARG A 91 7.51 18.57 -3.71
CA ARG A 91 8.42 18.33 -2.59
C ARG A 91 8.14 16.98 -1.89
N PRO A 92 9.11 16.44 -1.13
CA PRO A 92 8.86 15.30 -0.26
C PRO A 92 7.71 15.59 0.71
N ALA A 93 7.00 14.55 1.10
CA ALA A 93 5.87 14.65 2.01
C ALA A 93 5.87 13.52 3.03
N ALA A 94 4.95 13.58 3.99
CA ALA A 94 4.68 12.49 4.90
C ALA A 94 3.17 12.22 4.94
N ILE A 95 2.83 10.96 5.18
CA ILE A 95 1.46 10.50 5.38
C ILE A 95 1.41 9.59 6.59
N GLU A 96 0.20 9.37 7.11
CA GLU A 96 -0.02 8.52 8.25
C GLU A 96 -0.99 7.39 7.93
N SER A 97 -0.79 6.26 8.61
CA SER A 97 -1.82 5.23 8.74
C SER A 97 -2.00 4.90 10.21
N VAL A 98 -3.20 4.45 10.57
CA VAL A 98 -3.51 4.09 11.95
C VAL A 98 -4.10 2.68 11.98
N LEU A 99 -3.42 1.78 12.68
CA LEU A 99 -3.87 0.43 12.94
C LEU A 99 -4.59 0.39 14.29
N ILE A 100 -5.90 0.13 14.25
CA ILE A 100 -6.80 0.24 15.38
C ILE A 100 -7.31 -1.16 15.72
N PRO A 101 -6.76 -1.81 16.78
CA PRO A 101 -7.26 -3.08 17.25
C PRO A 101 -8.57 -2.86 18.00
N GLN A 102 -9.60 -3.61 17.60
CA GLN A 102 -10.85 -3.76 18.35
C GLN A 102 -11.05 -5.26 18.61
N VAL A 103 -10.17 -5.79 19.46
CA VAL A 103 -10.13 -7.19 19.88
C VAL A 103 -10.67 -7.33 21.30
N ASP A 104 -11.12 -8.53 21.65
CA ASP A 104 -11.53 -8.88 23.02
C ASP A 104 -12.67 -8.01 23.56
N ARG A 105 -13.57 -7.59 22.67
CA ARG A 105 -14.67 -6.68 23.03
C ARG A 105 -15.73 -7.41 23.88
N PRO A 106 -16.21 -6.79 24.98
CA PRO A 106 -17.35 -7.32 25.71
C PRO A 106 -18.59 -7.38 24.81
N THR A 107 -19.37 -8.47 24.93
CA THR A 107 -20.67 -8.71 24.28
C THR A 107 -20.66 -8.89 22.76
N GLY A 108 -20.57 -10.13 22.27
CA GLY A 108 -21.05 -10.61 20.96
C GLY A 108 -20.51 -9.93 19.68
N ALA A 109 -19.74 -8.85 19.80
CA ALA A 109 -19.20 -8.08 18.70
C ALA A 109 -17.99 -8.82 18.13
N ARG A 110 -17.99 -9.05 16.82
CA ARG A 110 -16.85 -9.68 16.14
C ARG A 110 -15.59 -8.83 16.34
N ASP A 111 -14.46 -9.49 16.59
CA ASP A 111 -13.15 -8.85 16.57
C ASP A 111 -12.93 -8.15 15.23
N ARG A 112 -12.32 -6.96 15.30
CA ARG A 112 -11.94 -6.19 14.12
C ARG A 112 -10.54 -5.66 14.27
N LEU A 113 -9.84 -5.63 13.15
CA LEU A 113 -8.58 -4.93 13.03
C LEU A 113 -8.72 -3.96 11.85
N THR A 114 -8.86 -2.69 12.18
CA THR A 114 -9.12 -1.63 11.20
C THR A 114 -7.83 -0.89 10.88
N LEU A 115 -7.56 -0.71 9.59
CA LEU A 115 -6.49 0.16 9.12
C LEU A 115 -7.10 1.43 8.51
N CYS A 116 -6.79 2.58 9.12
CA CYS A 116 -7.01 3.87 8.51
C CYS A 116 -5.85 4.19 7.56
N ILE A 117 -6.15 4.55 6.31
CA ILE A 117 -5.16 4.92 5.29
C ILE A 117 -5.42 6.31 4.74
N SER A 118 -4.34 6.97 4.33
CA SER A 118 -4.32 8.23 3.60
C SER A 118 -4.47 8.00 2.09
N THR A 119 -5.09 8.94 1.39
CA THR A 119 -5.20 8.96 -0.09
C THR A 119 -4.49 10.15 -0.74
N GLN A 120 -4.13 11.16 0.07
CA GLN A 120 -3.41 12.36 -0.34
C GLN A 120 -2.32 12.68 0.68
N ALA A 121 -1.31 13.42 0.25
CA ALA A 121 -0.36 14.06 1.16
C ALA A 121 -0.84 15.51 1.43
N GLY A 122 -1.40 15.71 2.62
CA GLY A 122 -2.14 16.93 2.93
C GLY A 122 -3.54 16.95 2.29
N CYS A 123 -4.33 18.00 2.55
CA CYS A 123 -5.71 18.08 2.06
C CYS A 123 -6.09 19.52 1.68
N GLY A 124 -6.77 19.67 0.53
CA GLY A 124 -7.17 20.98 -0.02
C GLY A 124 -8.56 21.44 0.41
N MET A 125 -9.28 20.67 1.23
CA MET A 125 -10.68 20.94 1.57
C MET A 125 -10.88 22.11 2.53
N GLY A 126 -9.85 22.52 3.28
CA GLY A 126 -9.91 23.68 4.17
C GLY A 126 -10.78 23.52 5.43
N CYS A 127 -11.06 22.29 5.87
CA CYS A 127 -11.83 22.05 7.09
C CYS A 127 -11.10 22.61 8.33
N GLY A 128 -11.66 23.64 8.99
CA GLY A 128 -10.98 24.37 10.07
C GLY A 128 -10.63 23.57 11.33
N PHE A 129 -11.22 22.39 11.52
CA PHE A 129 -10.92 21.48 12.64
C PHE A 129 -9.87 20.41 12.29
N CYS A 130 -9.42 20.33 11.03
CA CYS A 130 -8.59 19.24 10.54
C CYS A 130 -7.13 19.67 10.44
N ALA A 131 -6.25 18.99 11.18
CA ALA A 131 -4.81 19.23 11.13
C ALA A 131 -4.25 19.03 9.69
N THR A 132 -4.71 18.02 8.96
CA THR A 132 -4.30 17.75 7.57
C THR A 132 -4.72 18.86 6.61
N ALA A 133 -5.86 19.53 6.86
CA ALA A 133 -6.29 20.68 6.07
C ALA A 133 -5.38 21.90 6.29
N ALA A 134 -4.91 22.13 7.53
CA ALA A 134 -3.98 23.22 7.83
C ALA A 134 -2.62 23.06 7.14
N MET A 135 -2.23 21.85 6.76
CA MET A 135 -0.99 21.58 6.00
C MET A 135 -1.10 22.00 4.52
N GLY A 136 -2.31 22.16 4.01
CA GLY A 136 -2.60 22.32 2.58
C GLY A 136 -2.33 21.05 1.76
N LEU A 137 -2.80 21.01 0.52
CA LEU A 137 -2.57 19.88 -0.38
C LEU A 137 -1.16 19.93 -0.99
N VAL A 138 -0.40 18.83 -0.88
CA VAL A 138 0.88 18.66 -1.60
C VAL A 138 0.66 17.92 -2.91
N ARG A 139 0.11 16.70 -2.86
CA ARG A 139 -0.22 15.86 -4.03
C ARG A 139 -1.16 14.71 -3.66
N ASN A 140 -1.73 14.09 -4.70
CA ASN A 140 -2.34 12.78 -4.59
C ASN A 140 -1.27 11.70 -4.39
N LEU A 141 -1.66 10.60 -3.75
CA LEU A 141 -0.82 9.42 -3.65
C LEU A 141 -0.91 8.57 -4.91
N PHE A 142 0.20 7.91 -5.26
CA PHE A 142 0.18 6.86 -6.27
C PHE A 142 -0.53 5.61 -5.72
N PRO A 143 -1.13 4.77 -6.57
CA PRO A 143 -1.74 3.53 -6.11
C PRO A 143 -0.78 2.66 -5.28
N ALA A 144 0.51 2.60 -5.66
CA ALA A 144 1.55 1.90 -4.89
C ALA A 144 1.73 2.43 -3.46
N GLU A 145 1.57 3.73 -3.24
CA GLU A 145 1.67 4.36 -1.91
C GLU A 145 0.41 4.10 -1.08
N ILE A 146 -0.76 4.04 -1.72
CA ILE A 146 -2.03 3.69 -1.05
C ILE A 146 -2.03 2.23 -0.61
N VAL A 147 -1.76 1.29 -1.53
CA VAL A 147 -1.73 -0.13 -1.18
C VAL A 147 -0.51 -0.50 -0.31
N GLY A 148 0.57 0.29 -0.40
CA GLY A 148 1.75 0.14 0.45
C GLY A 148 1.42 0.30 1.93
N GLN A 149 0.51 1.22 2.28
CA GLN A 149 0.00 1.37 3.65
C GLN A 149 -0.69 0.10 4.14
N VAL A 150 -1.48 -0.55 3.28
CA VAL A 150 -2.17 -1.81 3.60
C VAL A 150 -1.18 -2.95 3.84
N SER A 151 -0.15 -3.06 2.99
CA SER A 151 0.91 -4.06 3.17
C SER A 151 1.70 -3.83 4.46
N ALA A 152 2.08 -2.59 4.78
CA ALA A 152 2.79 -2.24 6.01
C ALA A 152 1.94 -2.50 7.26
N GLY A 153 0.69 -2.06 7.26
CA GLY A 153 -0.26 -2.31 8.34
C GLY A 153 -0.54 -3.80 8.54
N GLY A 154 -0.67 -4.56 7.45
CA GLY A 154 -0.84 -6.01 7.47
C GLY A 154 0.37 -6.75 8.05
N ALA A 155 1.58 -6.31 7.71
CA ALA A 155 2.81 -6.87 8.28
C ALA A 155 2.90 -6.64 9.79
N LEU A 156 2.55 -5.45 10.27
CA LEU A 156 2.51 -5.16 11.73
C LEU A 156 1.35 -5.86 12.45
N ALA A 157 0.27 -6.18 11.75
CA ALA A 157 -0.91 -6.86 12.28
C ALA A 157 -0.72 -8.39 12.43
N ALA A 158 0.19 -8.98 11.66
CA ALA A 158 0.40 -10.42 11.60
C ALA A 158 0.63 -11.02 13.01
N PRO A 159 0.06 -12.21 13.30
CA PRO A 159 -0.64 -13.11 12.37
C PRO A 159 -2.13 -12.78 12.16
N ARG A 160 -2.68 -11.72 12.80
CA ARG A 160 -4.09 -11.35 12.64
C ARG A 160 -4.30 -10.64 11.30
N PRO A 161 -5.32 -11.01 10.50
CA PRO A 161 -5.61 -10.30 9.26
C PRO A 161 -6.24 -8.94 9.54
N LEU A 162 -5.98 -7.97 8.65
CA LEU A 162 -6.80 -6.77 8.59
C LEU A 162 -8.21 -7.16 8.15
N THR A 163 -9.23 -6.72 8.89
CA THR A 163 -10.63 -7.03 8.57
C THR A 163 -11.37 -5.82 7.99
N ASN A 164 -10.82 -4.62 8.20
CA ASN A 164 -11.43 -3.36 7.80
C ASN A 164 -10.37 -2.38 7.32
N ILE A 165 -10.69 -1.65 6.25
CA ILE A 165 -9.89 -0.52 5.76
C ILE A 165 -10.82 0.67 5.68
N VAL A 166 -10.38 1.82 6.19
CA VAL A 166 -11.12 3.10 6.10
C VAL A 166 -10.22 4.16 5.48
N LEU A 167 -10.79 4.97 4.59
CA LEU A 167 -10.09 6.06 3.91
C LEU A 167 -10.38 7.34 4.69
N MET A 168 -9.68 7.49 5.83
CA MET A 168 -9.90 8.58 6.79
C MET A 168 -8.58 9.21 7.26
N GLY A 169 -7.49 8.96 6.53
CA GLY A 169 -6.17 9.57 6.78
C GLY A 169 -5.99 10.93 6.12
#